data_AF-A0A8N5F610-F1
#
_entry.id   AF-A0A8N5F610-F1
#
_cell.length_a   1.000
_cell.length_b   1.000
_cell.length_c   1.000
_cell.angle_alpha   90.00
_cell.angle_beta   90.00
_cell.angle_gamma   90.00
#
_symmetry.space_group_name_H-M   'P 1'
#
loop_
_entity.id
_entity.type
_entity.pdbx_description
1 polymer ?
#
loop_
_entity_poly.entity_id
_entity_poly.type
_entity_poly.pdbx_seq_one_letter_code
_entity_poly.pdbx_strand_id
1 'polypeptide(L)'
;QEECWDHSLFSRFFDFLQDYCATRWSVLRERFERGLYAPHADLHRLKFQCFKSAWMFEVFHRGFSFPESYGSLKTALQVYDKEVQWTLGAILYRTRFLPLRDIQQENFRGIHSRWRSFSFVYNHYLFLACFLVVLLSILLWLLRLRRIHRRLLPGAASAALWLPEGLPPPKIPA
;
A
#
# COMPACT_ATOMS: atom_id res chain seq x y z
N GLN A 1 -12.95 -33.44 6.14
CA GLN A 1 -12.69 -34.79 5.56
C GLN A 1 -12.62 -34.62 4.05
N GLU A 2 -11.44 -34.80 3.44
CA GLU A 2 -11.29 -34.71 1.98
C GLU A 2 -11.37 -36.12 1.39
N GLU A 3 -12.41 -36.42 0.61
CA GLU A 3 -12.50 -37.67 -0.16
C GLU A 3 -12.03 -37.40 -1.60
N CYS A 4 -11.06 -38.19 -2.07
CA CYS A 4 -10.57 -38.13 -3.46
C CYS A 4 -11.45 -38.99 -4.36
N TRP A 5 -11.76 -38.51 -5.56
CA TRP A 5 -12.48 -39.27 -6.57
C TRP A 5 -11.57 -40.32 -7.18
N ASP A 6 -11.63 -41.56 -6.68
CA ASP A 6 -11.01 -42.72 -7.32
C ASP A 6 -11.99 -43.42 -8.28
N HIS A 7 -11.51 -44.32 -9.15
CA HIS A 7 -12.32 -45.07 -10.12
C HIS A 7 -13.48 -45.83 -9.45
N SER A 8 -13.24 -46.37 -8.25
CA SER A 8 -14.26 -47.03 -7.43
C SER A 8 -15.35 -46.07 -6.94
N LEU A 9 -15.00 -44.83 -6.62
CA LEU A 9 -15.92 -43.79 -6.17
C LEU A 9 -16.79 -43.29 -7.34
N PHE A 10 -16.18 -43.17 -8.53
CA PHE A 10 -16.89 -42.75 -9.73
C PHE A 10 -18.01 -43.72 -10.13
N SER A 11 -17.72 -45.04 -10.19
CA SER A 11 -18.75 -46.05 -10.48
C SER A 11 -19.89 -45.99 -9.47
N ARG A 12 -19.56 -45.89 -8.17
CA ARG A 12 -20.56 -45.83 -7.09
C ARG A 12 -21.42 -44.58 -7.15
N PHE A 13 -20.85 -43.45 -7.57
CA PHE A 13 -21.60 -42.22 -7.81
C PHE A 13 -22.56 -42.39 -8.98
N PHE A 14 -22.10 -42.96 -10.10
CA PHE A 14 -22.95 -43.18 -11.27
C PHE A 14 -24.13 -44.13 -10.95
N ASP A 15 -23.87 -45.23 -10.24
CA ASP A 15 -24.92 -46.16 -9.79
C ASP A 15 -25.97 -45.45 -8.92
N PHE A 16 -25.54 -44.67 -7.93
CA PHE A 16 -26.44 -43.90 -7.08
C PHE A 16 -27.25 -42.85 -7.88
N LEU A 17 -26.62 -42.19 -8.85
CA LEU A 17 -27.32 -41.24 -9.72
C LEU A 17 -28.37 -41.93 -10.56
N GLN A 18 -28.05 -43.07 -11.16
CA GLN A 18 -28.97 -43.83 -11.99
C GLN A 18 -30.18 -44.27 -11.17
N ASP A 19 -29.97 -44.79 -9.97
CA ASP A 19 -31.04 -45.19 -9.04
C ASP A 19 -31.90 -43.99 -8.60
N TYR A 20 -31.26 -42.86 -8.29
CA TYR A 20 -31.96 -41.63 -7.90
C TYR A 20 -32.83 -41.09 -9.04
N CYS A 21 -32.28 -41.00 -10.25
CA CYS A 21 -32.97 -40.51 -11.44
C CYS A 21 -34.08 -41.45 -11.93
N ALA A 22 -33.92 -42.77 -11.74
CA ALA A 22 -34.94 -43.77 -12.08
C ALA A 22 -36.10 -43.83 -11.07
N THR A 23 -35.90 -43.29 -9.86
CA THR A 23 -36.95 -43.27 -8.83
C THR A 23 -38.07 -42.29 -9.21
N ARG A 24 -39.32 -42.75 -9.09
CA ARG A 24 -40.49 -41.90 -9.36
C ARG A 24 -40.52 -40.70 -8.40
N TRP A 25 -40.91 -39.54 -8.93
CA TRP A 25 -41.01 -38.28 -8.18
C TRP A 25 -41.90 -38.38 -6.93
N SER A 26 -43.01 -39.14 -7.00
CA SER A 26 -43.90 -39.35 -5.85
C SER A 26 -43.17 -40.00 -4.67
N VAL A 27 -42.35 -41.01 -4.94
CA VAL A 27 -41.55 -41.73 -3.93
C VAL A 27 -40.45 -40.82 -3.36
N LEU A 28 -39.79 -40.03 -4.22
CA LEU A 28 -38.78 -39.06 -3.77
C LEU A 28 -39.38 -38.01 -2.84
N ARG A 29 -40.55 -37.47 -3.19
CA ARG A 29 -41.27 -36.51 -2.36
C ARG A 29 -41.72 -37.13 -1.04
N GLU A 30 -42.26 -38.34 -1.07
CA GLU A 30 -42.66 -39.04 0.17
C GLU A 30 -41.47 -39.24 1.11
N ARG A 31 -40.31 -39.66 0.58
CA ARG A 31 -39.08 -39.79 1.38
C ARG A 31 -38.63 -38.45 1.98
N PHE A 32 -38.86 -37.36 1.25
CA PHE A 32 -38.56 -36.01 1.69
C PHE A 32 -39.45 -35.57 2.85
N GLU A 33 -40.77 -35.74 2.72
CA GLU A 33 -41.73 -35.43 3.80
C GLU A 33 -41.48 -36.25 5.07
N ARG A 34 -40.93 -37.47 4.92
CA ARG A 34 -40.51 -38.34 6.03
C ARG A 34 -39.18 -37.94 6.68
N GLY A 35 -38.51 -36.89 6.21
CA GLY A 35 -37.26 -36.39 6.78
C GLY A 35 -36.03 -37.29 6.54
N LEU A 36 -36.04 -38.11 5.47
CA LEU A 36 -34.93 -39.02 5.14
C LEU A 36 -33.71 -38.32 4.49
N TYR A 37 -33.79 -37.02 4.23
CA TYR A 37 -32.69 -36.22 3.68
C TYR A 37 -32.13 -35.26 4.73
N ALA A 38 -30.93 -34.72 4.45
CA ALA A 38 -30.29 -33.74 5.33
C ALA A 38 -31.22 -32.55 5.63
N PRO A 39 -31.17 -31.96 6.85
CA PRO A 39 -32.10 -30.91 7.29
C PRO A 39 -32.05 -29.62 6.45
N HIS A 40 -31.02 -29.46 5.61
CA HIS A 40 -30.85 -28.32 4.68
C HIS A 40 -31.25 -28.68 3.23
N ALA A 41 -31.85 -29.85 3.00
CA ALA A 41 -32.35 -30.21 1.69
C ALA A 41 -33.71 -29.51 1.50
N ASP A 42 -33.79 -28.63 0.52
CA ASP A 42 -35.06 -28.04 0.10
C ASP A 42 -35.69 -28.87 -1.03
N LEU A 43 -37.00 -28.76 -1.22
CA LEU A 43 -37.69 -29.39 -2.37
C LEU A 43 -37.05 -28.98 -3.72
N HIS A 44 -36.53 -27.77 -3.79
CA HIS A 44 -35.78 -27.28 -4.95
C HIS A 44 -34.48 -28.06 -5.18
N ARG A 45 -33.73 -28.38 -4.12
CA ARG A 45 -32.54 -29.23 -4.22
C ARG A 45 -32.92 -30.63 -4.70
N LEU A 46 -33.99 -31.22 -4.14
CA LEU A 46 -34.46 -32.55 -4.52
C LEU A 46 -34.84 -32.64 -6.01
N LYS A 47 -35.59 -31.65 -6.51
CA LYS A 47 -36.06 -31.62 -7.91
C LYS A 47 -34.90 -31.52 -8.91
N PHE A 48 -33.91 -30.68 -8.64
CA PHE A 48 -32.83 -30.40 -9.57
C PHE A 48 -31.61 -31.30 -9.39
N GLN A 49 -31.59 -32.20 -8.41
CA GLN A 49 -30.45 -33.05 -8.12
C GLN A 49 -30.04 -33.92 -9.32
N CYS A 50 -31.00 -34.59 -9.97
CA CYS A 50 -30.73 -35.45 -11.13
C CYS A 50 -30.18 -34.62 -12.31
N PHE A 51 -30.79 -33.47 -12.61
CA PHE A 51 -30.32 -32.60 -13.69
C PHE A 51 -28.92 -32.04 -13.40
N LYS A 52 -28.69 -31.51 -12.19
CA LYS A 52 -27.39 -30.90 -11.82
C LYS A 52 -26.26 -31.91 -11.85
N SER A 53 -26.50 -33.14 -11.43
CA SER A 53 -25.49 -34.20 -11.42
C SER A 53 -25.18 -34.71 -12.84
N ALA A 54 -26.20 -34.96 -13.66
CA ALA A 54 -26.01 -35.32 -15.07
C ALA A 54 -25.30 -34.20 -15.86
N TRP A 55 -25.67 -32.94 -15.62
CA TRP A 55 -25.00 -31.78 -16.20
C TRP A 55 -23.53 -31.70 -15.76
N MET A 56 -23.25 -31.90 -14.47
CA MET A 56 -21.88 -31.88 -13.95
C MET A 56 -21.02 -32.96 -14.61
N PHE A 57 -21.57 -34.16 -14.81
CA PHE A 57 -20.90 -35.26 -15.52
C PHE A 57 -20.51 -34.87 -16.96
N GLU A 58 -21.48 -34.36 -17.73
CA GLU A 58 -21.25 -33.93 -19.12
C GLU A 58 -20.23 -32.78 -19.20
N VAL A 59 -20.32 -31.80 -18.30
CA VAL A 59 -19.37 -30.67 -18.24
C VAL A 59 -17.95 -31.15 -17.96
N PHE A 60 -17.75 -32.10 -17.05
CA PHE A 60 -16.41 -32.60 -16.75
C PHE A 60 -15.84 -33.49 -17.85
N HIS A 61 -16.59 -34.50 -18.29
CA HIS A 61 -16.03 -35.51 -19.19
C HIS A 61 -16.12 -35.13 -20.67
N ARG A 62 -17.19 -34.44 -21.10
CA ARG A 62 -17.32 -33.96 -22.49
C ARG A 62 -16.89 -32.51 -22.66
N GLY A 63 -17.20 -31.64 -21.69
CA GLY A 63 -16.81 -30.23 -21.73
C GLY A 63 -15.30 -30.02 -21.53
N PHE A 64 -14.80 -30.40 -20.35
CA PHE A 64 -13.39 -30.24 -19.98
C PHE A 64 -12.51 -31.43 -20.39
N SER A 65 -13.09 -32.47 -20.99
CA SER A 65 -12.36 -33.66 -21.46
C SER A 65 -11.58 -34.39 -20.36
N PHE A 66 -12.09 -34.41 -19.13
CA PHE A 66 -11.49 -35.22 -18.07
C PHE A 66 -11.71 -36.72 -18.37
N PRO A 67 -10.66 -37.56 -18.26
CA PRO A 67 -10.84 -38.99 -18.42
C PRO A 67 -11.69 -39.55 -17.27
N GLU A 68 -12.50 -40.58 -17.55
CA GLU A 68 -13.35 -41.21 -16.52
C GLU A 68 -12.53 -41.82 -15.38
N SER A 69 -11.28 -42.21 -15.65
CA SER A 69 -10.33 -42.71 -14.66
C SER A 69 -9.55 -41.61 -13.91
N TYR A 70 -10.03 -40.37 -13.88
CA TYR A 70 -9.28 -39.26 -13.29
C TYR A 70 -9.36 -39.25 -11.75
N GLY A 71 -8.35 -39.88 -11.13
CA GLY A 71 -8.21 -40.07 -9.67
C GLY A 71 -8.00 -38.80 -8.83
N SER A 72 -7.68 -37.68 -9.47
CA SER A 72 -7.20 -36.45 -8.81
C SER A 72 -8.26 -35.36 -8.67
N LEU A 73 -9.50 -35.63 -9.07
CA LEU A 73 -10.60 -34.72 -8.79
C LEU A 73 -10.92 -34.79 -7.30
N LYS A 74 -11.13 -33.64 -6.64
CA LYS A 74 -11.67 -33.58 -5.28
C LYS A 74 -12.81 -32.58 -5.25
N THR A 75 -13.97 -33.01 -4.77
CA THR A 75 -15.09 -32.10 -4.50
C THR A 75 -14.94 -31.58 -3.07
N ALA A 76 -14.72 -30.27 -2.93
CA ALA A 76 -14.59 -29.61 -1.64
C ALA A 76 -15.54 -28.42 -1.58
N LEU A 77 -16.27 -28.29 -0.46
CA LEU A 77 -17.05 -27.08 -0.15
C LEU A 77 -16.19 -26.02 0.55
N GLN A 78 -15.21 -26.48 1.34
CA GLN A 78 -14.30 -25.67 2.13
C GLN A 78 -12.89 -26.26 2.02
N VAL A 79 -11.88 -25.40 2.08
CA VAL A 79 -10.46 -25.79 2.11
C VAL A 79 -9.90 -25.29 3.44
N TYR A 80 -9.37 -26.21 4.26
CA TYR A 80 -8.95 -25.93 5.65
C TYR A 80 -10.03 -25.25 6.52
N ASP A 81 -11.28 -25.73 6.44
CA ASP A 81 -12.45 -25.20 7.17
C ASP A 81 -12.73 -23.70 6.89
N LYS A 82 -12.24 -23.22 5.73
CA LYS A 82 -12.52 -21.89 5.21
C LYS A 82 -13.19 -22.00 3.84
N GLU A 83 -14.20 -21.19 3.63
CA GLU A 83 -14.84 -21.06 2.32
C GLU A 83 -13.84 -20.50 1.30
N VAL A 84 -13.83 -21.09 0.11
CA VAL A 84 -12.97 -20.64 -0.98
C VAL A 84 -13.55 -19.38 -1.60
N GLN A 85 -12.99 -18.23 -1.26
CA GLN A 85 -13.41 -16.94 -1.80
C GLN A 85 -12.46 -16.46 -2.90
N TRP A 86 -13.00 -16.19 -4.10
CA TRP A 86 -12.24 -15.64 -5.23
C TRP A 86 -11.68 -14.23 -4.94
N THR A 87 -12.28 -13.51 -3.99
CA THR A 87 -11.84 -12.18 -3.54
C THR A 87 -10.45 -12.21 -2.93
N LEU A 88 -10.10 -13.28 -2.20
CA LEU A 88 -8.76 -13.44 -1.62
C LEU A 88 -7.69 -13.50 -2.73
N GLY A 89 -7.97 -14.26 -3.80
CA GLY A 89 -7.11 -14.32 -4.98
C GLY A 89 -6.99 -12.98 -5.69
N ALA A 90 -8.10 -12.22 -5.80
CA ALA A 90 -8.10 -10.89 -6.40
C ALA A 90 -7.25 -9.88 -5.61
N ILE A 91 -7.32 -9.90 -4.28
CA ILE A 91 -6.48 -9.06 -3.42
C ILE A 91 -5.02 -9.45 -3.60
N LEU A 92 -4.68 -10.74 -3.53
CA LEU A 92 -3.31 -11.23 -3.72
C LEU A 92 -2.74 -10.83 -5.10
N TYR A 93 -3.55 -10.88 -6.15
CA TYR A 93 -3.14 -10.45 -7.49
C TYR A 93 -2.85 -8.95 -7.53
N ARG A 94 -3.74 -8.13 -6.94
CA ARG A 94 -3.58 -6.68 -6.87
C ARG A 94 -2.38 -6.27 -6.01
N THR A 95 -2.08 -7.02 -4.94
CA THR A 95 -0.99 -6.71 -4.02
C THR A 95 0.35 -7.34 -4.38
N ARG A 96 0.45 -8.04 -5.52
CA ARG A 96 1.66 -8.74 -5.97
C ARG A 96 2.94 -7.86 -5.99
N PHE A 97 2.80 -6.55 -6.21
CA PHE A 97 3.93 -5.62 -6.29
C PHE A 97 4.31 -4.96 -4.95
N LEU A 98 3.57 -5.19 -3.86
CA LEU A 98 3.94 -4.68 -2.53
C LEU A 98 5.32 -5.18 -2.07
N PRO A 99 5.65 -6.49 -2.13
CA PRO A 99 6.97 -6.95 -1.69
C PRO A 99 8.12 -6.44 -2.59
N LEU A 100 7.84 -6.06 -3.85
CA LEU A 100 8.84 -5.46 -4.74
C LEU A 100 9.14 -4.00 -4.39
N ARG A 101 8.15 -3.25 -3.88
CA ARG A 101 8.36 -1.88 -3.39
C ARG A 101 9.32 -1.84 -2.21
N ASP A 102 9.21 -2.78 -1.27
CA ASP A 102 10.10 -2.81 -0.11
C ASP A 102 11.56 -3.11 -0.50
N ILE A 103 11.80 -4.05 -1.43
CA ILE A 103 13.15 -4.38 -1.93
C ILE A 103 13.76 -3.20 -2.73
N GLN A 104 12.96 -2.53 -3.57
CA GLN A 104 13.46 -1.39 -4.35
C GLN A 104 13.75 -0.17 -3.47
N GLN A 105 12.98 0.03 -2.39
CA GLN A 105 13.17 1.15 -1.48
C GLN A 105 14.48 1.03 -0.68
N GLU A 106 14.88 -0.17 -0.26
CA GLU A 106 16.21 -0.43 0.31
C GLU A 106 17.34 -0.05 -0.69
N ASN A 107 17.23 -0.48 -1.95
CA ASN A 107 18.21 -0.16 -3.00
C ASN A 107 18.27 1.35 -3.32
N PHE A 108 17.14 2.06 -3.31
CA PHE A 108 17.10 3.50 -3.58
C PHE A 108 17.64 4.34 -2.42
N ARG A 109 17.43 3.91 -1.16
CA ARG A 109 17.97 4.58 0.04
C ARG A 109 19.50 4.52 0.10
N GLY A 110 20.12 3.43 -0.37
CA GLY A 110 21.58 3.29 -0.45
C GLY A 110 22.26 4.22 -1.49
N ILE A 111 21.53 4.63 -2.53
CA ILE A 111 22.06 5.52 -3.58
C ILE A 111 21.90 6.99 -3.19
N HIS A 112 20.76 7.36 -2.60
CA HIS A 112 20.46 8.77 -2.28
C HIS A 112 21.22 9.32 -1.05
N SER A 113 21.65 8.47 -0.12
CA SER A 113 22.43 8.87 1.07
C SER A 113 23.81 9.43 0.69
N ARG A 114 24.46 8.83 -0.31
CA ARG A 114 25.77 9.23 -0.83
C ARG A 114 25.71 10.61 -1.50
N TRP A 115 24.70 10.88 -2.34
CA TRP A 115 24.51 12.20 -2.96
C TRP A 115 24.12 13.29 -1.96
N ARG A 116 23.28 12.97 -0.97
CA ARG A 116 22.87 13.93 0.07
C ARG A 116 24.03 14.31 0.99
N SER A 117 24.95 13.39 1.27
CA SER A 117 26.15 13.66 2.06
C SER A 117 27.14 14.57 1.32
N PHE A 118 27.42 14.32 0.03
CA PHE A 118 28.28 15.19 -0.79
C PHE A 118 27.71 16.59 -0.98
N SER A 119 26.39 16.70 -1.21
CA SER A 119 25.73 18.00 -1.42
C SER A 119 25.64 18.84 -0.13
N PHE A 120 25.46 18.20 1.04
CA PHE A 120 25.43 18.89 2.33
C PHE A 120 26.78 19.52 2.68
N VAL A 121 27.87 18.79 2.45
CA VAL A 121 29.24 19.24 2.77
C VAL A 121 29.63 20.43 1.87
N TYR A 122 29.37 20.37 0.56
CA TYR A 122 29.74 21.46 -0.37
C TYR A 122 28.93 22.74 -0.14
N ASN A 123 27.61 22.62 0.11
CA ASN A 123 26.75 23.78 0.40
C ASN A 123 27.13 24.46 1.72
N HIS A 124 27.57 23.70 2.74
CA HIS A 124 27.97 24.29 4.02
C HIS A 124 29.26 25.11 3.91
N TYR A 125 30.27 24.62 3.18
CA TYR A 125 31.50 25.39 2.93
C TYR A 125 31.25 26.66 2.12
N LEU A 126 30.34 26.62 1.14
CA LEU A 126 30.01 27.79 0.32
C LEU A 126 29.31 28.89 1.15
N PHE A 127 28.41 28.51 2.06
CA PHE A 127 27.77 29.46 2.98
C PHE A 127 28.78 30.10 3.95
N LEU A 128 29.69 29.29 4.52
CA LEU A 128 30.75 29.77 5.41
C LEU A 128 31.71 30.74 4.70
N ALA A 129 32.12 30.42 3.47
CA ALA A 129 32.99 31.29 2.68
C ALA A 129 32.32 32.65 2.40
N CYS A 130 31.03 32.65 2.02
CA CYS A 130 30.29 33.88 1.77
C CYS A 130 30.17 34.75 3.04
N PHE A 131 29.85 34.14 4.18
CA PHE A 131 29.75 34.84 5.45
C PHE A 131 31.09 35.47 5.88
N LEU A 132 32.21 34.77 5.70
CA LEU A 132 33.55 35.29 6.00
C LEU A 132 33.91 36.49 5.12
N VAL A 133 33.59 36.45 3.82
CA VAL A 133 33.83 37.58 2.90
C VAL A 133 33.06 38.83 3.33
N VAL A 134 31.78 38.67 3.69
CA VAL A 134 30.95 39.78 4.15
C VAL A 134 31.50 40.36 5.45
N LEU A 135 31.84 39.52 6.44
CA LEU A 135 32.44 39.99 7.69
C LEU A 135 33.76 40.75 7.47
N LEU A 136 34.65 40.22 6.62
CA LEU A 136 35.91 40.89 6.31
C LEU A 136 35.68 42.25 5.63
N SER A 137 34.71 42.36 4.73
CA SER A 137 34.39 43.64 4.09
C SER A 137 33.86 44.67 5.10
N ILE A 138 33.00 44.26 6.03
CA ILE A 138 32.50 45.11 7.13
C ILE A 138 33.65 45.53 8.06
N LEU A 139 34.53 44.60 8.45
CA LEU A 139 35.69 44.90 9.30
C LEU A 139 36.64 45.87 8.62
N LEU A 140 36.96 45.67 7.34
CA LEU A 140 37.79 46.59 6.56
C LEU A 140 37.12 47.96 6.43
N TRP A 141 35.80 48.02 6.23
CA TRP A 141 35.04 49.26 6.20
C TRP A 141 35.14 50.00 7.54
N LEU A 142 34.90 49.32 8.66
CA LEU A 142 35.03 49.90 10.01
C LEU A 142 36.46 50.33 10.34
N LEU A 143 37.46 49.55 9.95
CA LEU A 143 38.87 49.89 10.13
C LEU A 143 39.28 51.07 9.25
N ARG A 144 38.76 51.19 8.04
CA ARG A 144 38.94 52.36 7.17
C ARG A 144 38.27 53.58 7.78
N LEU A 145 37.05 53.43 8.29
CA LEU A 145 36.31 54.50 8.98
C LEU A 145 37.05 54.96 10.23
N ARG A 146 37.55 54.03 11.06
CA ARG A 146 38.38 54.33 12.24
C ARG A 146 39.71 54.98 11.85
N ARG A 147 40.35 54.56 10.76
CA ARG A 147 41.57 55.19 10.24
C ARG A 147 41.30 56.62 9.75
N ILE A 148 40.17 56.88 9.10
CA ILE A 148 39.79 58.22 8.65
C ILE A 148 39.39 59.09 9.85
N HIS A 149 38.63 58.56 10.81
CA HIS A 149 38.27 59.26 12.04
C HIS A 149 39.50 59.59 12.91
N ARG A 150 40.47 58.67 13.01
CA ARG A 150 41.78 58.93 13.66
C ARG A 150 42.65 59.94 12.90
N ARG A 151 42.45 60.14 11.59
CA ARG A 151 43.10 61.21 10.82
C ARG A 151 42.37 62.54 10.93
N LEU A 152 41.09 62.55 11.29
CA LEU A 152 40.33 63.76 11.62
C LEU A 152 40.57 64.23 13.07
N LEU A 153 40.87 63.32 14.00
CA LEU A 153 41.09 63.65 15.42
C LEU A 153 42.46 64.29 15.80
N PRO A 154 43.53 64.38 14.99
CA PRO A 154 44.67 65.21 15.31
C PRO A 154 44.36 66.71 15.15
N GLY A 155 43.27 67.07 14.45
CA GLY A 155 42.85 68.46 14.21
C GLY A 155 41.71 68.95 15.10
N ALA A 156 41.14 68.09 15.95
CA ALA A 156 39.99 68.42 16.80
C ALA A 156 40.37 68.82 18.25
N ALA A 157 41.66 69.02 18.54
CA ALA A 157 42.11 69.57 19.82
C ALA A 157 42.03 71.11 19.87
N SER A 158 41.91 71.79 18.72
CA SER A 158 41.89 73.27 18.63
C SER A 158 40.49 73.88 18.44
N ALA A 159 39.45 73.08 18.18
CA ALA A 159 38.09 73.58 17.95
C ALA A 159 37.18 73.53 19.19
N ALA A 160 37.64 72.98 20.32
CA ALA A 160 36.88 72.90 21.57
C ALA A 160 36.97 74.15 22.46
N LEU A 161 37.49 75.28 21.94
CA LEU A 161 37.75 76.50 22.74
C LEU A 161 36.62 77.56 22.70
N TRP A 162 35.48 77.33 22.05
CA TRP A 162 34.43 78.37 22.02
C TRP A 162 33.02 77.78 22.18
N LEU A 163 32.58 77.68 23.44
CA LEU A 163 31.20 77.96 23.86
C LEU A 163 31.24 79.32 24.58
N PRO A 164 30.20 80.18 24.54
CA PRO A 164 28.99 79.87 25.31
C PRO A 164 27.64 80.41 24.78
N GLU A 165 26.59 79.79 25.31
CA GLU A 165 25.27 80.30 25.76
C GLU A 165 24.47 81.35 24.99
N GLY A 166 23.16 81.09 24.87
CA GLY A 166 22.15 82.15 24.86
C GLY A 166 20.89 81.84 24.06
N LEU A 167 19.92 81.13 24.66
CA LEU A 167 18.54 81.04 24.18
C LEU A 167 17.71 82.22 24.72
N PRO A 168 16.78 82.78 23.94
CA PRO A 168 15.49 83.23 24.50
C PRO A 168 14.25 82.65 23.77
N PRO A 169 13.05 82.71 24.41
CA PRO A 169 11.93 81.76 24.22
C PRO A 169 10.87 82.21 23.18
N PRO A 170 9.83 81.40 22.89
CA PRO A 170 9.11 81.40 21.61
C PRO A 170 7.95 82.41 21.55
N LYS A 171 7.57 82.82 20.33
CA LYS A 171 6.31 83.56 20.07
C LYS A 171 5.51 82.89 18.96
N ILE A 172 4.29 82.49 19.32
CA ILE A 172 3.22 81.97 18.47
C ILE A 172 2.46 83.18 17.89
N PRO A 173 2.13 83.22 16.59
CA PRO A 173 1.14 84.16 16.08
C PRO A 173 -0.25 83.51 16.02
N ALA A 174 -1.26 84.33 16.30
CA ALA A 174 -2.69 84.04 16.18
C ALA A 174 -3.14 83.91 14.72
#